data_AF-A0AAU8BF02-F1
#
_entry.id   AF-A0AAU8BF02-F1
#
_cell.length_a   1.000
_cell.length_b   1.000
_cell.length_c   1.000
_cell.angle_alpha   90.00
_cell.angle_beta   90.00
_cell.angle_gamma   90.00
#
_symmetry.space_group_name_H-M   'P 1'
#
loop_
_entity.id
_entity.type
_entity.pdbx_description
1 polymer ?
#
loop_
_entity_poly.entity_id
_entity_poly.type
_entity_poly.pdbx_seq_one_letter_code
_entity_poly.pdbx_strand_id
1 'polypeptide(L)' 'MSTFLIAGPLIVFLIFVAPLWLFLHYRSKRKADNGLSEQEFQKLQSLSQRAEKMQARVDNLERILDAEAPNWRQTYDS' A
#
# COMPACT_ATOMS: atom_id res chain seq x y z
N MET A 1 -21.36 -18.00 47.36
CA MET A 1 -20.60 -16.94 48.04
C MET A 1 -19.18 -16.75 47.45
N SER A 2 -18.49 -17.83 47.05
CA SER A 2 -17.08 -17.80 46.62
C SER A 2 -16.83 -17.18 45.23
N THR A 3 -17.79 -17.26 44.31
CA THR A 3 -17.65 -16.78 42.92
C THR A 3 -17.36 -15.28 42.83
N PHE A 4 -17.89 -14.49 43.78
CA PHE A 4 -17.71 -13.03 43.79
C PHE A 4 -16.28 -12.60 44.12
N LEU A 5 -15.53 -13.40 44.89
CA LEU A 5 -14.14 -13.11 45.24
C LEU A 5 -13.19 -13.22 44.03
N ILE A 6 -13.53 -14.09 43.08
CA ILE A 6 -12.75 -14.29 41.85
C ILE A 6 -13.30 -13.41 40.73
N ALA A 7 -14.62 -13.34 40.58
CA ALA A 7 -15.26 -12.60 39.48
C ALA A 7 -15.08 -11.08 39.60
N GLY A 8 -15.06 -10.51 40.82
CA GLY A 8 -14.89 -9.07 41.01
C GLY A 8 -13.59 -8.52 40.40
N PRO A 9 -12.41 -9.03 40.80
CA PRO A 9 -11.13 -8.64 40.21
C PRO A 9 -11.06 -8.91 38.69
N LEU A 10 -11.64 -10.02 38.24
CA LEU A 10 -11.68 -10.39 36.81
C LEU A 10 -12.49 -9.40 35.97
N ILE A 11 -13.64 -8.95 36.48
CA ILE A 11 -14.50 -7.96 35.79
C ILE A 11 -13.77 -6.62 35.68
N VAL A 12 -13.15 -6.16 36.77
CA VAL A 12 -12.36 -4.91 36.76
C VAL A 12 -11.21 -5.02 35.76
N PHE A 13 -10.47 -6.14 35.76
CA PHE A 13 -9.42 -6.40 34.77
C PHE A 13 -9.95 -6.35 33.34
N LEU A 14 -11.09 -6.96 33.04
CA LEU A 14 -11.71 -6.94 31.72
C LEU A 14 -12.14 -5.53 31.31
N ILE A 15 -12.66 -4.72 32.24
CA ILE A 15 -13.04 -3.32 31.97
C ILE A 15 -11.82 -2.48 31.59
N PHE A 16 -10.62 -2.78 32.08
CA PHE A 16 -9.41 -2.05 31.67
C PHE A 16 -8.75 -2.65 30.42
N VAL A 17 -8.64 -3.98 30.35
CA VAL A 17 -7.90 -4.65 29.28
C VAL A 17 -8.69 -4.70 27.99
N ALA A 18 -10.01 -4.94 28.03
CA ALA A 18 -10.82 -5.03 26.82
C ALA A 18 -10.86 -3.70 26.04
N PRO A 19 -11.03 -2.51 26.66
CA PRO A 19 -10.93 -1.24 25.94
C PRO A 19 -9.53 -0.93 25.41
N LEU A 20 -8.48 -1.31 26.15
CA LEU A 20 -7.09 -1.13 25.70
C LEU A 20 -6.80 -1.99 24.47
N TRP A 21 -7.28 -3.23 24.47
CA TRP A 21 -7.21 -4.14 23.33
C TRP A 21 -8.05 -3.63 22.14
N LEU A 22 -9.28 -3.19 22.40
CA LEU A 22 -10.15 -2.60 21.37
C LEU A 22 -9.46 -1.40 20.71
N PHE A 23 -8.88 -0.49 21.50
CA PHE A 23 -8.14 0.66 20.98
C PHE A 23 -6.96 0.23 20.11
N LEU A 24 -6.17 -0.76 20.53
CA LEU A 24 -5.02 -1.26 19.76
C LEU A 24 -5.47 -1.97 18.48
N HIS A 25 -6.51 -2.81 18.55
CA HIS A 25 -7.08 -3.53 17.42
C HIS A 25 -7.66 -2.54 16.39
N TYR A 26 -8.43 -1.55 16.86
CA TYR A 26 -9.01 -0.54 15.99
C TYR A 26 -7.97 0.44 15.44
N ARG A 27 -6.90 0.76 16.19
CA ARG A 27 -5.78 1.59 15.70
C ARG A 27 -4.99 0.86 14.61
N SER A 28 -4.77 -0.46 14.76
CA SER A 28 -4.13 -1.28 13.74
C SER A 28 -4.97 -1.36 12.46
N LYS A 29 -6.29 -1.60 12.60
CA LYS A 29 -7.21 -1.55 11.45
C LYS A 29 -7.29 -0.15 10.84
N ARG A 30 -7.35 0.92 11.63
CA ARG A 30 -7.34 2.30 11.12
C ARG A 30 -6.04 2.67 10.40
N LYS A 31 -4.89 2.07 10.74
CA LYS A 31 -3.68 2.24 9.92
C LYS A 31 -3.76 1.56 8.55
N ALA A 32 -4.57 0.52 8.43
CA ALA A 32 -4.85 -0.15 7.15
C ALA A 32 -6.01 0.51 6.38
N ASP A 33 -6.99 1.09 7.09
CA ASP A 33 -8.19 1.74 6.51
C ASP A 33 -8.02 3.24 6.25
N ASN A 34 -7.14 3.93 6.98
CA ASN A 34 -6.69 5.25 6.57
C ASN A 34 -5.91 5.01 5.30
N GLY A 35 -6.44 5.48 4.16
CA GLY A 35 -5.80 5.34 2.86
C GLY A 35 -4.36 5.86 2.84
N LEU A 36 -3.75 5.81 1.66
CA LEU A 36 -2.35 6.22 1.45
C LEU A 36 -2.01 7.47 2.25
N SER A 37 -1.02 7.36 3.13
CA SER A 37 -0.46 8.52 3.82
C SER A 37 0.05 9.52 2.79
N GLU A 38 0.14 10.80 3.17
CA GLU A 38 0.66 11.86 2.30
C GLU A 38 1.99 11.49 1.63
N GLN A 39 2.88 10.81 2.36
CA GLN A 39 4.15 10.31 1.84
C GLN A 39 3.98 9.21 0.79
N GLU A 40 3.04 8.29 0.99
CA GLU A 40 2.73 7.23 0.03
C GLU A 40 2.07 7.79 -1.23
N PHE A 41 1.21 8.79 -1.09
CA PHE A 41 0.62 9.51 -2.23
C PHE A 41 1.71 10.22 -3.06
N GLN A 42 2.61 10.96 -2.41
CA GLN A 42 3.75 11.60 -3.09
C GLN A 42 4.65 10.58 -3.78
N LYS A 43 4.90 9.42 -3.14
CA LYS A 43 5.68 8.34 -3.75
C LYS A 43 4.99 7.80 -4.99
N LEU A 44 3.69 7.52 -4.94
CA LEU A 44 2.92 7.05 -6.10
C LEU A 44 2.91 8.09 -7.22
N GLN A 45 2.72 9.37 -6.91
CA GLN A 45 2.78 10.44 -7.90
C GLN A 45 4.16 10.49 -8.58
N SER A 46 5.24 10.33 -7.81
CA SER A 46 6.60 10.27 -8.36
C SER A 46 6.83 9.07 -9.27
N LEU A 47 6.21 7.92 -8.96
CA LEU A 47 6.28 6.71 -9.78
C LEU A 47 5.47 6.88 -11.07
N SER A 48 4.27 7.47 -11.00
CA SER A 48 3.45 7.78 -12.18
C SER A 48 4.20 8.69 -13.15
N GLN A 49 4.78 9.79 -12.65
CA GLN A 49 5.57 10.70 -13.47
C GLN A 49 6.78 10.04 -14.11
N ARG A 50 7.42 9.08 -13.42
CA ARG A 50 8.54 8.31 -13.99
C ARG A 50 8.06 7.36 -15.08
N ALA A 51 6.91 6.71 -14.89
CA ALA A 51 6.30 5.84 -15.90
C ALA A 51 5.94 6.62 -17.16
N GLU A 52 5.30 7.79 -17.02
CA GLU A 52 4.99 8.69 -18.14
C GLU A 52 6.24 9.09 -18.93
N LYS A 53 7.32 9.49 -18.23
CA LYS A 53 8.60 9.82 -18.86
C LYS A 53 9.22 8.62 -19.56
N MET A 54 9.08 7.42 -19.00
CA MET A 54 9.59 6.20 -19.61
C MET A 54 8.82 5.86 -20.89
N GLN A 55 7.49 5.99 -20.88
CA GLN A 55 6.65 5.79 -22.07
C GLN A 55 7.07 6.75 -23.20
N ALA A 56 7.18 8.04 -22.91
CA ALA A 56 7.60 9.03 -23.92
C ALA A 56 9.00 8.75 -24.49
N ARG A 57 9.89 8.16 -23.69
CA ARG A 57 11.21 7.73 -24.16
C ARG A 57 11.12 6.49 -25.03
N VAL A 58 10.32 5.50 -24.66
CA VAL A 58 10.11 4.29 -25.47
C VAL A 58 9.52 4.68 -26.82
N ASP A 59 8.49 5.52 -26.84
CA ASP A 59 7.89 6.01 -28.10
C ASP A 59 8.91 6.72 -28.99
N ASN A 60 9.79 7.55 -28.41
CA ASN A 60 10.86 8.19 -29.18
C ASN A 60 11.87 7.15 -29.70
N LEU A 61 12.26 6.18 -28.89
CA LEU A 61 13.18 5.13 -29.31
C LEU A 61 12.56 4.26 -30.41
N GLU A 62 11.27 3.93 -30.33
CA GLU A 62 10.56 3.23 -31.39
C GLU A 62 10.56 4.03 -32.69
N ARG A 63 10.32 5.35 -32.62
CA ARG A 63 10.37 6.22 -33.82
C ARG A 63 11.76 6.29 -34.45
N ILE A 64 12.81 6.35 -33.63
CA ILE A 64 14.20 6.33 -34.12
C ILE A 64 14.49 4.96 -34.75
N LEU A 65 14.08 3.89 -34.10
CA LEU A 65 14.33 2.52 -34.55
C LEU A 65 13.55 2.18 -35.82
N ASP A 66 12.33 2.70 -35.98
CA ASP A 66 11.54 2.60 -37.22
C ASP A 66 12.22 3.37 -38.37
N ALA A 67 12.94 4.46 -38.09
CA ALA A 67 13.67 5.24 -39.10
C ALA A 67 15.03 4.62 -39.47
N GLU A 68 15.78 4.11 -38.49
CA GLU A 68 17.14 3.58 -38.69
C GLU A 68 17.17 2.09 -39.07
N ALA A 69 16.18 1.30 -38.65
CA ALA A 69 16.16 -0.14 -38.85
C ALA A 69 14.75 -0.67 -39.20
N PRO A 70 14.16 -0.33 -40.36
CA PRO A 70 12.74 -0.52 -40.67
C PRO A 70 12.16 -1.96 -40.53
N ASN A 71 13.02 -2.99 -40.45
CA ASN A 71 12.60 -4.39 -40.28
C ASN A 71 12.81 -4.93 -38.85
N TRP A 72 13.22 -4.10 -37.89
CA TRP A 72 13.62 -4.53 -36.54
C TRP A 72 12.53 -5.33 -35.81
N ARG A 73 11.26 -4.96 -35.99
CA ARG A 73 10.11 -5.66 -35.38
C ARG A 73 10.03 -7.13 -35.81
N GLN A 74 10.33 -7.42 -37.08
CA GLN A 74 10.27 -8.78 -37.63
C GLN A 74 11.39 -9.69 -37.09
N THR A 75 12.53 -9.11 -36.68
CA THR A 75 13.69 -9.84 -36.16
C THR A 75 13.52 -10.25 -34.69
N TYR A 76 12.66 -9.55 -33.93
CA TYR A 76 12.45 -9.78 -32.50
C TYR A 76 11.11 -10.47 -32.16
N ASP A 77 10.10 -10.38 -33.02
CA ASP A 77 8.81 -11.08 -32.86
C ASP A 77 8.83 -12.55 -33.36
N SER A 78 9.94 -13.01 -33.96
CA SER A 78 10.16 -14.39 -34.46
C SER A 78 10.95 -15.25 -33.49
#